data_AF-A0A8C7CEM0-F1
#
_entry.id   AF-A0A8C7CEM0-F1
#
_cell.length_a   1.000
_cell.length_b   1.000
_cell.length_c   1.000
_cell.angle_alpha   90.00
_cell.angle_beta   90.00
_cell.angle_gamma   90.00
#
_symmetry.space_group_name_H-M   'P 1'
#
loop_
_entity.id
_entity.type
_entity.pdbx_description
1 polymer ?
#
loop_
_entity_poly.entity_id
_entity_poly.type
_entity_poly.pdbx_seq_one_letter_code
_entity_poly.pdbx_strand_id
1 'polypeptide(L)'
;IVLNMPVLSDTERKGCKNMLGIMSRGDILSLSDTVTNKMIAVENITEAVEAILSYTKDTEELLKRKKVHRDVIFKYLAKEGVVMPPNSEKHQLVKRTLEFWSTGKALDYQTPAVETSLSLRPAESVLSSPHGLVLVAVAGTIHRDDVCLGVYEQVFGLIRSPLEQNSWKIKFVNLKIKGQDALGGAEELASPALTCSSSELQLLCR
;
A
#
# COMPACT_ATOMS: atom_id res chain seq x y z
N ILE A 1 36.19 16.86 -18.78
CA ILE A 1 35.66 16.71 -17.40
C ILE A 1 34.71 15.52 -17.44
N VAL A 2 35.01 14.49 -16.66
CA VAL A 2 34.32 13.19 -16.69
C VAL A 2 32.87 13.39 -16.24
N LEU A 3 31.91 13.37 -17.17
CA LEU A 3 30.49 13.30 -16.84
C LEU A 3 30.17 11.84 -16.52
N ASN A 4 30.26 11.53 -15.24
CA ASN A 4 30.04 10.22 -14.65
C ASN A 4 28.59 9.76 -14.89
N MET A 5 28.45 8.47 -15.18
CA MET A 5 27.21 7.73 -15.46
C MET A 5 26.04 8.08 -14.51
N PRO A 6 24.77 8.04 -14.96
CA PRO A 6 23.63 8.03 -14.06
C PRO A 6 23.75 6.82 -13.13
N VAL A 7 24.02 7.06 -11.86
CA VAL A 7 24.00 6.01 -10.81
C VAL A 7 22.57 5.54 -10.54
N LEU A 8 21.59 6.38 -10.88
CA LEU A 8 20.16 6.10 -10.75
C LEU A 8 19.60 5.44 -12.01
N SER A 9 18.79 4.41 -11.82
CA SER A 9 17.98 3.83 -12.90
C SER A 9 16.99 4.84 -13.47
N ASP A 10 16.49 4.61 -14.69
CA ASP A 10 15.54 5.52 -15.34
C ASP A 10 14.24 5.68 -14.53
N THR A 11 13.79 4.62 -13.85
CA THR A 11 12.61 4.64 -12.97
C THR A 11 12.85 5.49 -11.73
N GLU A 12 14.02 5.35 -11.08
CA GLU A 12 14.41 6.19 -9.93
C GLU A 12 14.57 7.64 -10.33
N ARG A 13 15.22 7.92 -11.48
CA ARG A 13 15.40 9.28 -11.99
C ARG A 13 14.06 9.96 -12.25
N LYS A 14 13.13 9.25 -12.91
CA LYS A 14 11.78 9.75 -13.16
C LYS A 14 11.01 9.95 -11.85
N GLY A 15 11.04 8.97 -10.95
CA GLY A 15 10.34 9.04 -9.67
C GLY A 15 10.85 10.17 -8.78
N CYS A 16 12.17 10.36 -8.72
CA CYS A 16 12.81 11.45 -8.01
C CYS A 16 12.41 12.81 -8.61
N LYS A 17 12.42 12.96 -9.94
CA LYS A 17 11.98 14.18 -10.64
C LYS A 17 10.51 14.52 -10.33
N ASN A 18 9.62 13.53 -10.32
CA ASN A 18 8.22 13.70 -9.98
C ASN A 18 8.02 14.11 -8.51
N MET A 19 8.78 13.51 -7.59
CA MET A 19 8.73 13.81 -6.16
C MET A 19 9.22 15.23 -5.86
N LEU A 20 10.35 15.64 -6.48
CA LEU A 20 10.88 17.01 -6.37
C LEU A 20 9.88 18.06 -6.89
N GLY A 21 9.07 17.73 -7.89
CA GLY A 21 8.01 18.61 -8.39
C GLY A 21 6.88 18.92 -7.40
N ILE A 22 6.78 18.19 -6.28
CA ILE A 22 5.79 18.42 -5.22
C ILE A 22 6.36 19.34 -4.13
N MET A 23 7.68 19.55 -4.11
CA MET A 23 8.37 20.37 -3.11
C MET A 23 8.29 21.87 -3.44
N SER A 24 8.46 22.70 -2.41
CA SER A 24 8.53 24.15 -2.60
C SER A 24 9.87 24.58 -3.21
N ARG A 25 9.92 25.73 -3.90
CA ARG A 25 11.16 26.30 -4.47
C ARG A 25 12.28 26.39 -3.43
N GLY A 26 11.96 26.89 -2.22
CA GLY A 26 12.95 27.05 -1.15
C GLY A 26 13.50 25.73 -0.62
N ASP A 27 12.67 24.69 -0.57
CA ASP A 27 13.12 23.36 -0.11
C ASP A 27 13.96 22.65 -1.16
N ILE A 28 13.64 22.81 -2.46
CA ILE A 28 14.44 22.26 -3.56
C ILE A 28 15.84 22.88 -3.56
N LEU A 29 15.95 24.22 -3.45
CA LEU A 29 17.24 24.91 -3.38
C LEU A 29 18.05 24.51 -2.14
N SER A 30 17.38 24.41 -0.98
CA SER A 30 18.04 23.94 0.25
C SER A 30 18.54 22.48 0.12
N LEU A 31 17.77 21.65 -0.58
CA LEU A 31 18.11 20.26 -0.82
C LEU A 31 19.29 20.16 -1.80
N SER A 32 19.34 20.96 -2.86
CA SER A 32 20.46 20.98 -3.80
C SER A 32 21.77 21.40 -3.14
N ASP A 33 21.76 22.39 -2.24
CA ASP A 33 22.96 22.77 -1.47
C ASP A 33 23.51 21.60 -0.66
N THR A 34 22.62 20.80 -0.07
CA THR A 34 23.00 19.66 0.77
C THR A 34 23.48 18.48 -0.07
N VAL A 35 22.87 18.25 -1.24
CA VAL A 35 23.22 17.14 -2.13
C VAL A 35 24.51 17.41 -2.90
N THR A 36 24.74 18.66 -3.32
CA THR A 36 25.96 19.09 -4.02
C THR A 36 27.10 19.46 -3.07
N ASN A 37 26.87 19.43 -1.75
CA ASN A 37 27.80 19.94 -0.74
C ASN A 37 28.25 21.40 -1.04
N LYS A 38 27.31 22.23 -1.51
CA LYS A 38 27.51 23.62 -1.96
C LYS A 38 28.56 23.79 -3.07
N MET A 39 28.93 22.73 -3.78
CA MET A 39 29.88 22.80 -4.89
C MET A 39 29.28 23.47 -6.13
N ILE A 40 27.95 23.56 -6.20
CA ILE A 40 27.22 24.18 -7.30
C ILE A 40 26.29 25.22 -6.72
N ALA A 41 26.50 26.48 -7.11
CA ALA A 41 25.54 27.54 -6.85
C ALA A 41 24.39 27.40 -7.86
N VAL A 42 23.17 27.23 -7.34
CA VAL A 42 21.98 27.05 -8.17
C VAL A 42 21.00 28.17 -7.88
N GLU A 43 20.56 28.86 -8.93
CA GLU A 43 19.61 29.98 -8.82
C GLU A 43 18.17 29.57 -9.21
N ASN A 44 18.06 28.55 -10.06
CA ASN A 44 16.82 28.14 -10.70
C ASN A 44 16.34 26.75 -10.23
N ILE A 45 15.02 26.55 -10.20
CA ILE A 45 14.42 25.26 -9.80
C ILE A 45 14.88 24.14 -10.74
N THR A 46 14.86 24.39 -12.04
CA THR A 46 15.23 23.40 -13.06
C THR A 46 16.67 22.94 -12.90
N GLU A 47 17.58 23.90 -12.72
CA GLU A 47 18.99 23.61 -12.47
C GLU A 47 19.18 22.87 -11.15
N ALA A 48 18.38 23.19 -10.12
CA ALA A 48 18.44 22.53 -8.82
C ALA A 48 18.04 21.06 -8.91
N VAL A 49 16.95 20.79 -9.64
CA VAL A 49 16.47 19.44 -9.89
C VAL A 49 17.52 18.64 -10.67
N GLU A 50 18.08 19.20 -11.75
CA GLU A 50 19.10 18.50 -12.54
C GLU A 50 20.40 18.29 -11.75
N ALA A 51 20.79 19.24 -10.89
CA ALA A 51 21.93 19.10 -9.99
C ALA A 51 21.69 17.99 -8.95
N ILE A 52 20.50 17.94 -8.33
CA ILE A 52 20.12 16.87 -7.41
C ILE A 52 20.17 15.52 -8.11
N LEU A 53 19.57 15.40 -9.31
CA LEU A 53 19.55 14.15 -10.07
C LEU A 53 20.94 13.70 -10.53
N SER A 54 21.88 14.64 -10.71
CA SER A 54 23.25 14.36 -11.15
C SER A 54 24.18 13.97 -9.99
N TYR A 55 23.97 14.54 -8.80
CA TYR A 55 24.82 14.34 -7.62
C TYR A 55 24.28 13.32 -6.63
N THR A 56 23.02 12.89 -6.77
CA THR A 56 22.44 11.82 -5.95
C THR A 56 23.01 10.48 -6.39
N LYS A 57 23.78 9.83 -5.50
CA LYS A 57 24.28 8.46 -5.67
C LYS A 57 23.38 7.42 -4.99
N ASP A 58 22.69 7.83 -3.95
CA ASP A 58 21.84 6.98 -3.12
C ASP A 58 20.49 7.68 -2.89
N THR A 59 19.43 7.04 -3.37
CA THR A 59 18.04 7.49 -3.27
C THR A 59 17.52 7.42 -1.84
N GLU A 60 17.94 6.45 -1.05
CA GLU A 60 17.57 6.28 0.35
C GLU A 60 18.11 7.44 1.20
N GLU A 61 19.38 7.80 1.02
CA GLU A 61 19.98 8.95 1.69
C GLU A 61 19.27 10.26 1.32
N LEU A 62 18.90 10.43 0.05
CA LEU A 62 18.16 11.60 -0.40
C LEU A 62 16.82 11.72 0.33
N LEU A 63 16.04 10.64 0.37
CA LEU A 63 14.72 10.62 1.01
C LEU A 63 14.81 10.79 2.54
N LYS A 64 15.91 10.39 3.17
CA LYS A 64 16.16 10.60 4.60
C LYS A 64 16.47 12.05 4.98
N ARG A 65 16.93 12.90 4.04
CA ARG A 65 17.29 14.31 4.32
C ARG A 65 16.12 15.11 4.92
N LYS A 66 16.45 16.07 5.79
CA LYS A 66 15.48 16.84 6.60
C LYS A 66 14.47 17.63 5.76
N LYS A 67 14.86 18.05 4.55
CA LYS A 67 14.02 18.80 3.61
C LYS A 67 12.99 17.94 2.89
N VAL A 68 13.20 16.63 2.83
CA VAL A 68 12.21 15.69 2.30
C VAL A 68 11.28 15.31 3.45
N HIS A 69 10.18 16.03 3.61
CA HIS A 69 9.23 15.77 4.69
C HIS A 69 8.35 14.54 4.41
N ARG A 70 7.85 13.91 5.48
CA ARG A 70 6.92 12.76 5.41
C ARG A 70 5.74 13.04 4.46
N ASP A 71 5.14 14.23 4.55
CA ASP A 71 4.00 14.60 3.70
C ASP A 71 4.35 14.72 2.21
N VAL A 72 5.59 15.07 1.87
CA VAL A 72 6.03 15.11 0.47
C VAL A 72 6.08 13.70 -0.10
N ILE A 73 6.70 12.77 0.62
CA ILE A 73 6.79 11.36 0.20
C ILE A 73 5.39 10.73 0.15
N PHE A 74 4.55 11.02 1.14
CA PHE A 74 3.17 10.52 1.18
C PHE A 74 2.33 11.02 0.01
N LYS A 75 2.36 12.33 -0.28
CA LYS A 75 1.66 12.92 -1.44
C LYS A 75 2.19 12.37 -2.77
N TYR A 76 3.50 12.17 -2.88
CA TYR A 76 4.12 11.58 -4.06
C TYR A 76 3.59 10.17 -4.31
N LEU A 77 3.66 9.28 -3.30
CA LEU A 77 3.17 7.91 -3.41
C LEU A 77 1.68 7.86 -3.78
N ALA A 78 0.85 8.68 -3.13
CA ALA A 78 -0.57 8.78 -3.46
C ALA A 78 -0.82 9.23 -4.91
N LYS A 79 -0.02 10.19 -5.42
CA LYS A 79 -0.10 10.68 -6.80
C LYS A 79 0.27 9.60 -7.83
N GLU A 80 1.23 8.74 -7.50
CA GLU A 80 1.65 7.59 -8.33
C GLU A 80 0.75 6.36 -8.14
N GLY A 81 -0.33 6.47 -7.37
CA GLY A 81 -1.29 5.38 -7.12
C GLY A 81 -0.83 4.36 -6.07
N VAL A 82 0.24 4.64 -5.33
CA VAL A 82 0.72 3.81 -4.21
C VAL A 82 -0.02 4.20 -2.94
N VAL A 83 -0.94 3.35 -2.50
CA VAL A 83 -1.72 3.59 -1.28
C VAL A 83 -0.86 3.36 -0.05
N MET A 84 -0.77 4.37 0.81
CA MET A 84 -0.09 4.32 2.10
C MET A 84 -1.07 4.66 3.23
N PRO A 85 -0.99 3.99 4.40
CA PRO A 85 -1.69 4.43 5.59
C PRO A 85 -1.33 5.88 5.95
N PRO A 86 -2.29 6.71 6.38
CA PRO A 86 -2.03 8.12 6.71
C PRO A 86 -1.10 8.29 7.93
N ASN A 87 -1.02 7.26 8.77
CA ASN A 87 -0.13 7.19 9.92
C ASN A 87 1.26 6.60 9.60
N SER A 88 1.56 6.32 8.33
CA SER A 88 2.85 5.79 7.93
C SER A 88 3.98 6.75 8.29
N GLU A 89 4.95 6.23 9.03
CA GLU A 89 6.13 6.96 9.44
C GLU A 89 7.08 7.20 8.26
N LYS A 90 7.93 8.21 8.38
CA LYS A 90 8.86 8.59 7.30
C LYS A 90 9.68 7.40 6.79
N HIS A 91 10.18 6.55 7.68
CA HIS A 91 10.99 5.39 7.29
C HIS A 91 10.21 4.35 6.47
N GLN A 92 8.91 4.14 6.77
CA GLN A 92 8.02 3.25 6.01
C GLN A 92 7.77 3.82 4.61
N LEU A 93 7.54 5.13 4.51
CA LEU A 93 7.37 5.81 3.23
C LEU A 93 8.63 5.73 2.37
N VAL A 94 9.81 5.91 2.98
CA VAL A 94 11.10 5.78 2.31
C VAL A 94 11.26 4.36 1.76
N LYS A 95 11.10 3.33 2.61
CA LYS A 95 11.22 1.93 2.19
C LYS A 95 10.30 1.61 1.01
N ARG A 96 9.02 1.99 1.12
CA ARG A 96 8.04 1.76 0.05
C ARG A 96 8.40 2.48 -1.25
N THR A 97 8.91 3.71 -1.15
CA THR A 97 9.34 4.49 -2.33
C THR A 97 10.47 3.79 -3.08
N LEU A 98 11.47 3.27 -2.36
CA LEU A 98 12.58 2.53 -2.95
C LEU A 98 12.08 1.27 -3.65
N GLU A 99 11.24 0.47 -2.99
CA GLU A 99 10.62 -0.71 -3.60
C GLU A 99 9.82 -0.37 -4.85
N PHE A 100 9.06 0.73 -4.84
CA PHE A 100 8.30 1.20 -5.99
C PHE A 100 9.21 1.56 -7.16
N TRP A 101 10.31 2.27 -6.90
CA TRP A 101 11.27 2.65 -7.94
C TRP A 101 12.03 1.44 -8.51
N SER A 102 12.30 0.41 -7.71
CA SER A 102 12.95 -0.82 -8.17
C SER A 102 12.01 -1.76 -8.96
N THR A 103 10.73 -1.83 -8.56
CA THR A 103 9.79 -2.82 -9.14
C THR A 103 8.89 -2.26 -10.23
N GLY A 104 8.74 -0.92 -10.31
CA GLY A 104 7.86 -0.25 -11.28
C GLY A 104 6.36 -0.55 -11.10
N LYS A 105 5.98 -1.25 -10.03
CA LYS A 105 4.60 -1.64 -9.73
C LYS A 105 4.09 -0.84 -8.54
N ALA A 106 2.99 -0.14 -8.72
CA ALA A 106 2.21 0.38 -7.59
C ALA A 106 1.62 -0.82 -6.83
N LEU A 107 2.37 -1.37 -5.88
CA LEU A 107 1.84 -2.43 -5.01
C LEU A 107 0.89 -1.80 -4.00
N ASP A 108 -0.29 -2.37 -3.93
CA ASP A 108 -1.24 -2.23 -2.83
C ASP A 108 -0.51 -2.48 -1.51
N TYR A 109 -0.88 -1.74 -0.46
CA TYR A 109 -0.36 -1.99 0.88
C TYR A 109 -0.82 -3.38 1.35
N GLN A 110 -0.08 -4.43 1.01
CA GLN A 110 -0.13 -5.66 1.79
C GLN A 110 0.36 -5.31 3.20
N THR A 111 -0.58 -5.40 4.14
CA THR A 111 -0.29 -5.54 5.58
C THR A 111 0.71 -6.71 5.71
N PRO A 112 1.75 -6.64 6.56
CA PRO A 112 2.77 -7.69 6.61
C PRO A 112 2.10 -9.04 6.79
N ALA A 113 2.18 -9.87 5.74
CA ALA A 113 1.89 -11.28 5.83
C ALA A 113 2.84 -11.83 6.89
N VAL A 114 2.28 -12.28 8.01
CA VAL A 114 2.96 -13.30 8.79
C VAL A 114 3.15 -14.47 7.83
N GLU A 115 4.38 -14.71 7.41
CA GLU A 115 4.77 -15.98 6.79
C GLU A 115 4.50 -17.07 7.81
N THR A 116 3.29 -17.62 7.78
CA THR A 116 3.05 -18.96 8.29
C THR A 116 3.05 -19.86 7.07
N SER A 117 4.22 -20.42 6.80
CA SER A 117 4.31 -21.68 6.10
C SER A 117 3.40 -22.67 6.83
N LEU A 118 2.31 -23.07 6.18
CA LEU A 118 1.77 -24.43 6.17
C LEU A 118 0.57 -24.47 5.23
N SER A 119 0.64 -25.43 4.33
CA SER A 119 -0.37 -25.88 3.39
C SER A 119 -1.78 -25.95 3.98
N LEU A 120 -2.69 -25.13 3.46
CA LEU A 120 -4.13 -25.32 3.23
C LEU A 120 -4.70 -23.93 3.04
N ARG A 121 -5.06 -23.54 1.81
CA ARG A 121 -5.56 -22.18 1.51
C ARG A 121 -6.92 -21.96 2.18
N PRO A 122 -7.09 -21.08 3.17
CA PRO A 122 -8.39 -20.60 3.56
C PRO A 122 -8.80 -19.50 2.57
N ALA A 123 -10.06 -19.50 2.15
CA ALA A 123 -10.61 -18.48 1.28
C ALA A 123 -10.79 -17.18 2.08
N GLU A 124 -9.72 -16.43 2.19
CA GLU A 124 -9.67 -15.12 2.84
C GLU A 124 -9.32 -14.06 1.79
N SER A 125 -10.08 -12.97 1.77
CA SER A 125 -9.77 -11.80 0.94
C SER A 125 -9.92 -10.53 1.76
N VAL A 126 -8.97 -9.62 1.58
CA VAL A 126 -8.93 -8.33 2.27
C VAL A 126 -8.86 -7.23 1.21
N LEU A 127 -9.75 -6.24 1.32
CA LEU A 127 -9.78 -5.07 0.45
C LEU A 127 -9.80 -3.80 1.30
N SER A 128 -9.04 -2.77 0.90
CA SER A 128 -9.05 -1.47 1.57
C SER A 128 -9.58 -0.39 0.63
N SER A 129 -10.55 0.38 1.10
CA SER A 129 -11.08 1.55 0.40
C SER A 129 -10.21 2.78 0.67
N PRO A 130 -10.02 3.68 -0.31
CA PRO A 130 -9.38 4.98 -0.10
C PRO A 130 -10.03 5.82 1.02
N HIS A 131 -11.31 5.55 1.33
CA HIS A 131 -12.07 6.27 2.36
C HIS A 131 -11.91 5.68 3.78
N GLY A 132 -10.98 4.75 3.99
CA GLY A 132 -10.64 4.21 5.32
C GLY A 132 -11.53 3.06 5.80
N LEU A 133 -12.35 2.50 4.92
CA LEU A 133 -13.08 1.25 5.15
C LEU A 133 -12.19 0.05 4.77
N VAL A 134 -12.09 -0.93 5.66
CA VAL A 134 -11.40 -2.20 5.40
C VAL A 134 -12.44 -3.31 5.32
N LEU A 135 -12.42 -4.10 4.25
CA LEU A 135 -13.24 -5.29 4.08
C LEU A 135 -12.41 -6.52 4.37
N VAL A 136 -12.96 -7.42 5.19
CA VAL A 136 -12.41 -8.75 5.46
C VAL A 136 -13.48 -9.77 5.12
N ALA A 137 -13.22 -10.63 4.13
CA ALA A 137 -14.13 -11.71 3.76
C ALA A 137 -13.47 -13.06 4.07
N VAL A 138 -14.23 -13.94 4.73
CA VAL A 138 -13.81 -15.29 5.12
C VAL A 138 -14.87 -16.30 4.68
N ALA A 139 -14.46 -17.50 4.29
CA ALA A 139 -15.36 -18.64 4.11
C ALA A 139 -14.92 -19.82 4.97
N GLY A 140 -15.89 -20.58 5.48
CA GLY A 140 -15.62 -21.74 6.34
C GLY A 140 -16.77 -22.72 6.38
N THR A 141 -16.65 -23.75 7.22
CA THR A 141 -17.69 -24.75 7.46
C THR A 141 -18.38 -24.52 8.80
N ILE A 142 -19.64 -24.93 8.90
CA ILE A 142 -20.43 -24.91 10.13
C ILE A 142 -20.53 -26.35 10.61
N HIS A 143 -20.00 -26.65 11.79
CA HIS A 143 -20.07 -28.00 12.37
C HIS A 143 -20.94 -28.02 13.63
N ARG A 144 -21.62 -29.15 13.86
CA ARG A 144 -22.19 -29.52 15.15
C ARG A 144 -21.67 -30.91 15.48
N ASP A 145 -20.96 -31.02 16.60
CA ASP A 145 -20.18 -32.21 16.95
C ASP A 145 -19.22 -32.55 15.79
N ASP A 146 -19.26 -33.79 15.29
CA ASP A 146 -18.45 -34.26 14.15
C ASP A 146 -19.20 -34.20 12.81
N VAL A 147 -20.35 -33.51 12.78
CA VAL A 147 -21.20 -33.37 11.58
C VAL A 147 -21.03 -31.98 10.98
N CYS A 148 -20.57 -31.93 9.72
CA CYS A 148 -20.57 -30.70 8.94
C CYS A 148 -21.99 -30.39 8.47
N LEU A 149 -22.54 -29.28 8.95
CA LEU A 149 -23.89 -28.82 8.65
C LEU A 149 -23.96 -27.94 7.40
N GLY A 150 -22.81 -27.48 6.90
CA GLY A 150 -22.76 -26.63 5.73
C GLY A 150 -21.55 -25.70 5.69
N VAL A 151 -21.61 -24.69 4.84
CA VAL A 151 -20.58 -23.67 4.66
C VAL A 151 -21.14 -22.27 4.88
N TYR A 152 -20.26 -21.34 5.23
CA TYR A 152 -20.59 -19.93 5.36
C TYR A 152 -19.57 -19.06 4.65
N GLU A 153 -20.02 -17.88 4.25
CA GLU A 153 -19.20 -16.75 3.83
C GLU A 153 -19.56 -15.56 4.70
N GLN A 154 -18.56 -14.93 5.31
CA GLN A 154 -18.75 -13.78 6.18
C GLN A 154 -17.87 -12.62 5.73
N VAL A 155 -18.47 -11.46 5.50
CA VAL A 155 -17.79 -10.21 5.13
C VAL A 155 -17.97 -9.19 6.22
N PHE A 156 -16.86 -8.67 6.74
CA PHE A 156 -16.82 -7.60 7.74
C PHE A 156 -16.37 -6.30 7.08
N GLY A 157 -17.17 -5.25 7.25
CA GLY A 157 -16.73 -3.88 6.99
C GLY A 157 -16.21 -3.26 8.28
N LEU A 158 -14.93 -2.92 8.32
CA LEU A 158 -14.23 -2.39 9.50
C LEU A 158 -13.84 -0.93 9.26
N ILE A 159 -14.09 -0.08 10.25
CA ILE A 159 -13.58 1.29 10.30
C ILE A 159 -12.62 1.39 11.47
N ARG A 160 -11.43 1.93 11.25
CA ARG A 160 -10.47 2.18 12.32
C ARG A 160 -10.86 3.41 13.14
N SER A 161 -10.79 3.30 14.47
CA SER A 161 -10.93 4.44 15.37
C SER A 161 -9.78 5.44 15.14
N PRO A 162 -10.06 6.74 14.96
CA PRO A 162 -9.01 7.75 14.84
C PRO A 162 -8.25 8.02 16.14
N LEU A 163 -8.87 7.72 17.29
CA LEU A 163 -8.40 8.12 18.62
C LEU A 163 -7.58 7.03 19.33
N GLU A 164 -7.74 5.77 18.93
CA GLU A 164 -7.12 4.61 19.60
C GLU A 164 -6.41 3.70 18.59
N GLN A 165 -5.16 3.35 18.88
CA GLN A 165 -4.34 2.51 18.00
C GLN A 165 -4.88 1.06 18.00
N ASN A 166 -5.07 0.48 16.80
CA ASN A 166 -5.60 -0.87 16.58
C ASN A 166 -7.04 -1.13 17.10
N SER A 167 -7.81 -0.06 17.33
CA SER A 167 -9.24 -0.16 17.66
C SER A 167 -10.05 -0.13 16.38
N TRP A 168 -10.80 -1.19 16.09
CA TRP A 168 -11.61 -1.34 14.88
C TRP A 168 -13.08 -1.46 15.27
N LYS A 169 -13.94 -0.68 14.61
CA LYS A 169 -15.39 -0.78 14.74
C LYS A 169 -15.96 -1.49 13.52
N ILE A 170 -16.85 -2.44 13.77
CA ILE A 170 -17.61 -3.10 12.72
C ILE A 170 -18.67 -2.11 12.23
N LYS A 171 -18.56 -1.68 10.97
CA LYS A 171 -19.56 -0.87 10.26
C LYS A 171 -20.73 -1.73 9.80
N PHE A 172 -20.43 -2.90 9.24
CA PHE A 172 -21.43 -3.88 8.82
C PHE A 172 -20.84 -5.28 8.82
N VAL A 173 -21.74 -6.28 8.87
CA VAL A 173 -21.44 -7.70 8.68
C VAL A 173 -22.42 -8.23 7.65
N ASN A 174 -21.92 -8.93 6.64
CA ASN A 174 -22.72 -9.70 5.70
C ASN A 174 -22.40 -11.18 5.90
N LEU A 175 -23.42 -12.00 6.14
CA LEU A 175 -23.26 -13.43 6.40
C LEU A 175 -24.15 -14.22 5.44
N LYS A 176 -23.53 -15.10 4.65
CA LYS A 176 -24.22 -16.07 3.79
C LYS A 176 -23.96 -17.45 4.35
N ILE A 177 -25.01 -18.25 4.52
CA ILE A 177 -24.91 -19.64 4.99
C ILE A 177 -25.57 -20.54 3.96
N LYS A 178 -24.93 -21.65 3.63
CA LYS A 178 -25.47 -22.74 2.81
C LYS A 178 -25.44 -24.02 3.64
N GLY A 179 -26.61 -24.56 3.96
CA GLY A 179 -26.75 -25.81 4.72
C GLY A 179 -26.80 -27.04 3.82
N GLN A 180 -26.51 -28.21 4.39
CA GLN A 180 -26.67 -29.51 3.74
C GLN A 180 -28.18 -29.85 3.64
N ASP A 181 -28.77 -29.42 2.53
CA ASP A 181 -30.16 -29.63 2.06
C ASP A 181 -31.34 -29.38 3.01
N ALA A 182 -32.15 -28.40 2.63
CA ALA A 182 -33.59 -28.38 2.93
C ALA A 182 -34.42 -29.17 1.89
N LEU A 183 -33.85 -29.64 0.77
CA LEU A 183 -34.61 -30.31 -0.32
C LEU A 183 -33.79 -31.37 -1.10
N GLY A 184 -33.49 -32.50 -0.44
CA GLY A 184 -33.47 -33.85 -1.05
C GLY A 184 -32.76 -34.09 -2.39
N GLY A 185 -31.59 -33.48 -2.64
CA GLY A 185 -30.78 -33.78 -3.82
C GLY A 185 -29.30 -33.68 -3.46
N ALA A 186 -28.62 -34.82 -3.44
CA ALA A 186 -27.21 -34.97 -3.07
C ALA A 186 -26.26 -33.99 -3.80
N GLU A 187 -26.16 -32.75 -3.33
CA GLU A 187 -25.00 -31.89 -3.57
C GLU A 187 -23.95 -32.23 -2.51
N GLU A 188 -22.85 -32.78 -2.99
CA GLU A 188 -21.60 -32.94 -2.26
C GLU A 188 -21.26 -31.62 -1.53
N LEU A 189 -20.92 -31.69 -0.24
CA LEU A 189 -20.55 -30.53 0.59
C LEU A 189 -19.44 -29.73 -0.12
N ALA A 190 -19.84 -28.67 -0.82
CA ALA A 190 -18.92 -27.86 -1.61
C ALA A 190 -17.85 -27.26 -0.70
N SER A 191 -16.58 -27.33 -1.12
CA SER A 191 -15.46 -26.75 -0.39
C SER A 191 -15.73 -25.26 -0.06
N PRO A 192 -15.42 -24.79 1.17
CA PRO A 192 -15.63 -23.40 1.54
C PRO A 192 -14.78 -22.49 0.65
N ALA A 193 -15.46 -21.74 -0.21
CA ALA A 193 -14.85 -20.80 -1.14
C ALA A 193 -15.63 -19.49 -1.11
N LEU A 194 -14.92 -18.37 -1.16
CA LEU A 194 -15.53 -17.06 -1.32
C LEU A 194 -16.13 -16.97 -2.72
N THR A 195 -17.44 -16.78 -2.80
CA THR A 195 -18.13 -16.52 -4.08
C THR A 195 -18.21 -15.03 -4.39
N CYS A 196 -17.90 -14.16 -3.42
CA CYS A 196 -17.98 -12.72 -3.57
C CYS A 196 -16.98 -12.20 -4.62
N SER A 197 -17.51 -11.56 -5.65
CA SER A 197 -16.72 -10.92 -6.70
C SER A 197 -16.15 -9.58 -6.23
N SER A 198 -15.05 -9.13 -6.86
CA SER A 198 -14.46 -7.80 -6.58
C SER A 198 -15.48 -6.65 -6.75
N SER A 199 -16.42 -6.78 -7.69
CA SER A 199 -17.48 -5.82 -7.95
C SER A 199 -18.49 -5.70 -6.81
N GLU A 200 -18.87 -6.83 -6.18
CA GLU A 200 -19.75 -6.84 -5.02
C GLU A 200 -19.07 -6.24 -3.79
N LEU A 201 -17.79 -6.54 -3.57
CA LEU A 201 -17.01 -5.94 -2.50
C LEU A 201 -16.87 -4.42 -2.69
N GLN A 202 -16.68 -3.95 -3.92
CA GLN A 202 -16.63 -2.51 -4.21
C GLN A 202 -17.97 -1.79 -3.97
N LEU A 203 -19.11 -2.45 -4.16
CA LEU A 203 -20.41 -1.87 -3.83
C LEU A 203 -20.59 -1.66 -2.33
N LEU A 204 -20.01 -2.55 -1.51
CA LEU A 204 -20.02 -2.42 -0.05
C LEU A 204 -19.11 -1.29 0.46
N CYS A 205 -18.24 -0.75 -0.40
CA CYS A 205 -17.37 0.39 -0.11
C CYS A 205 -18.03 1.76 -0.35
N ARG A 206 -19.22 1.81 -0.94
CA ARG A 206 -20.01 3.05 -1.11
C ARG A 206 -20.79 3.39 0.17
#